data_AF-A0A3B3ZNK5-F1
#
_entry.id   AF-A0A3B3ZNK5-F1
#
_cell.length_a   1.000
_cell.length_b   1.000
_cell.length_c   1.000
_cell.angle_alpha   90.00
_cell.angle_beta   90.00
_cell.angle_gamma   90.00
#
_symmetry.space_group_name_H-M   'P 1'
#
loop_
_entity.id
_entity.type
_entity.pdbx_description
1 polymer ?
#
loop_
_entity_poly.entity_id
_entity_poly.type
_entity_poly.pdbx_seq_one_letter_code
_entity_poly.pdbx_strand_id
1 'polypeptide(L)'
;MAELSARDIERANFAFSIYDFDGSGTVDAIYLGDMLRGLNLNPTQAQIEKLGGTKKKNEKKLKVEEFLPIFGQLKKDKDVGCYEDFLECMKLYDKQEDGKM
;
A
#
# COMPACT_ATOMS: atom_id res chain seq x y z
N MET A 1 2.78 12.83 -14.52
CA MET A 1 3.43 12.68 -13.20
C MET A 1 2.38 13.03 -12.15
N ALA A 2 2.03 12.14 -11.22
CA ALA A 2 1.17 12.55 -10.12
C ALA A 2 1.90 13.63 -9.32
N GLU A 3 1.31 14.80 -9.13
CA GLU A 3 1.85 15.85 -8.26
C GLU A 3 1.73 15.38 -6.81
N LEU A 4 2.69 14.56 -6.38
CA LEU A 4 2.93 14.31 -4.97
C LEU A 4 3.40 15.62 -4.34
N SER A 5 2.81 16.00 -3.20
CA SER A 5 3.30 17.16 -2.47
C SER A 5 4.69 16.88 -1.88
N ALA A 6 5.44 17.93 -1.54
CA ALA A 6 6.75 17.76 -0.88
C ALA A 6 6.65 16.87 0.38
N ARG A 7 5.58 17.04 1.18
CA ARG A 7 5.31 16.20 2.35
C ARG A 7 5.03 14.74 2.00
N ASP A 8 4.36 14.48 0.88
CA ASP A 8 4.10 13.12 0.42
C ASP A 8 5.40 12.42 0.02
N ILE A 9 6.29 13.14 -0.64
CA ILE A 9 7.61 12.65 -1.04
C ILE A 9 8.46 12.38 0.22
N GLU A 10 8.47 13.29 1.19
CA GLU A 10 9.17 13.08 2.47
C GLU A 10 8.65 11.84 3.21
N ARG A 11 7.32 11.66 3.28
CA ARG A 11 6.71 10.47 3.90
C ARG A 11 7.08 9.20 3.16
N ALA A 12 7.02 9.21 1.82
CA ALA A 12 7.38 8.07 0.99
C ALA A 12 8.86 7.68 1.17
N ASN A 13 9.75 8.67 1.21
CA ASN A 13 11.18 8.46 1.47
C ASN A 13 11.43 7.91 2.89
N PHE A 14 10.72 8.44 3.88
CA PHE A 14 10.82 7.95 5.26
C PHE A 14 10.36 6.48 5.36
N ALA A 15 9.20 6.15 4.78
CA ALA A 15 8.73 4.77 4.71
C ALA A 15 9.77 3.88 4.01
N PHE A 16 10.30 4.29 2.85
CA PHE A 16 11.31 3.53 2.14
C PHE A 16 12.57 3.29 2.99
N SER A 17 13.06 4.31 3.71
CA SER A 17 14.24 4.18 4.57
C SER A 17 14.07 3.20 5.74
N ILE A 18 12.84 2.95 6.20
CA ILE A 18 12.57 1.97 7.27
C ILE A 18 12.76 0.54 6.75
N TYR A 19 12.40 0.29 5.48
CA TYR A 19 12.47 -1.03 4.86
C TYR A 19 13.80 -1.28 4.11
N ASP A 20 14.62 -0.24 3.91
CA ASP A 20 16.00 -0.35 3.42
C ASP A 20 16.93 -0.78 4.56
N PHE A 21 16.79 -2.04 4.98
CA PHE A 21 17.51 -2.59 6.14
C PHE A 21 19.03 -2.62 5.97
N ASP A 22 19.52 -2.73 4.73
CA ASP A 22 20.94 -2.81 4.40
C ASP A 22 21.54 -1.46 3.96
N GLY A 23 20.73 -0.40 3.88
CA GLY A 23 21.16 0.92 3.42
C GLY A 23 21.64 0.90 1.97
N SER A 24 21.17 -0.06 1.18
CA SER A 24 21.60 -0.26 -0.21
C SER A 24 20.95 0.74 -1.17
N GLY A 25 19.99 1.54 -0.68
CA GLY A 25 19.14 2.39 -1.50
C GLY A 25 18.13 1.58 -2.32
N THR A 26 17.92 0.31 -1.97
CA THR A 26 16.99 -0.60 -2.64
C THR A 26 16.21 -1.43 -1.64
N VAL A 27 14.90 -1.57 -1.85
CA VAL A 27 14.02 -2.36 -0.99
C VAL A 27 13.49 -3.55 -1.77
N ASP A 28 13.37 -4.71 -1.12
CA ASP A 28 12.74 -5.87 -1.72
C ASP A 28 11.26 -5.58 -2.06
N ALA A 29 10.85 -5.93 -3.28
CA ALA A 29 9.49 -5.72 -3.78
C ALA A 29 8.41 -6.45 -2.96
N ILE A 30 8.79 -7.39 -2.10
CA ILE A 30 7.89 -8.02 -1.13
C ILE A 30 7.31 -7.02 -0.12
N TYR A 31 8.08 -5.98 0.23
CA TYR A 31 7.67 -4.96 1.19
C TYR A 31 6.88 -3.83 0.54
N LEU A 32 6.65 -3.86 -0.79
CA LEU A 32 5.90 -2.83 -1.49
C LEU A 32 4.51 -2.62 -0.88
N GLY A 33 3.80 -3.71 -0.60
CA GLY A 33 2.48 -3.64 0.03
C GLY A 33 2.50 -3.02 1.41
N ASP A 34 3.48 -3.37 2.24
CA ASP A 34 3.58 -2.90 3.62
C ASP A 34 4.04 -1.43 3.69
N MET A 35 4.91 -1.01 2.77
CA MET A 35 5.25 0.41 2.60
C MET A 35 4.04 1.26 2.23
N LEU A 36 3.22 0.79 1.27
CA LEU A 36 2.01 1.51 0.86
C LEU A 36 0.99 1.61 2.00
N ARG A 37 0.82 0.52 2.79
CA ARG A 37 0.00 0.52 4.01
C ARG A 37 0.53 1.47 5.08
N GLY A 38 1.85 1.55 5.25
CA GLY A 38 2.50 2.53 6.14
C GLY A 38 2.24 3.98 5.75
N LEU A 39 1.90 4.25 4.48
CA LEU A 39 1.53 5.58 3.98
C LEU A 39 0.01 5.85 4.04
N ASN A 40 -0.74 5.05 4.79
CA ASN A 40 -2.22 5.09 4.89
C ASN A 40 -2.95 4.81 3.56
N LEU A 41 -2.38 3.96 2.71
CA LEU A 41 -3.09 3.42 1.54
C LEU A 41 -3.50 1.98 1.81
N ASN A 42 -4.63 1.55 1.26
CA ASN A 42 -5.14 0.18 1.43
C ASN A 42 -5.14 -0.59 0.10
N PRO A 43 -3.97 -0.87 -0.51
CA PRO A 43 -3.94 -1.62 -1.76
C PRO A 43 -4.29 -3.10 -1.53
N THR A 44 -5.08 -3.65 -2.44
CA THR A 44 -5.33 -5.09 -2.55
C THR A 44 -4.07 -5.82 -3.02
N GLN A 45 -4.01 -7.13 -2.76
CA GLN A 45 -2.88 -7.95 -3.23
C GLN A 45 -2.77 -7.94 -4.76
N ALA A 46 -3.90 -7.92 -5.47
CA ALA A 46 -3.91 -7.83 -6.93
C ALA A 46 -3.35 -6.50 -7.44
N GLN A 47 -3.62 -5.38 -6.77
CA GLN A 47 -3.00 -4.08 -7.10
C GLN A 47 -1.48 -4.13 -6.83
N ILE A 48 -1.05 -4.69 -5.70
CA ILE A 48 0.39 -4.82 -5.36
C ILE A 48 1.12 -5.64 -6.43
N GLU A 49 0.57 -6.78 -6.85
CA GLU A 49 1.16 -7.61 -7.91
C GLU A 49 1.24 -6.86 -9.26
N LYS A 50 0.18 -6.14 -9.64
CA LYS A 50 0.16 -5.32 -10.87
C LYS A 50 1.20 -4.21 -10.86
N LEU A 51 1.51 -3.66 -9.68
CA LEU A 51 2.48 -2.58 -9.49
C LEU A 51 3.91 -3.10 -9.31
N GLY A 52 4.12 -4.42 -9.45
CA GLY A 52 5.43 -5.04 -9.43
C GLY A 52 5.91 -5.51 -8.05
N GLY A 53 4.99 -5.67 -7.10
CA GLY A 53 5.26 -6.35 -5.83
C GLY A 53 5.44 -7.85 -6.04
N THR A 54 6.35 -8.46 -5.29
CA THR A 54 6.68 -9.88 -5.39
C THR A 54 6.20 -10.64 -4.16
N LYS A 55 5.95 -11.95 -4.31
CA LYS A 55 5.56 -12.82 -3.17
C LYS A 55 6.77 -13.44 -2.46
N LYS A 56 7.93 -13.48 -3.12
CA LYS A 56 9.16 -14.07 -2.59
C LYS A 56 10.19 -12.96 -2.31
N LYS A 57 10.98 -13.19 -1.26
CA LYS A 57 12.14 -12.35 -0.90
C LYS A 57 13.21 -12.45 -1.98
N ASN A 58 13.95 -11.37 -2.21
CA ASN A 58 15.03 -11.28 -3.20
C ASN A 58 14.66 -11.59 -4.66
N GLU A 59 13.37 -11.55 -5.03
CA GLU A 59 12.96 -11.77 -6.42
C GLU A 59 13.12 -10.50 -7.27
N LYS A 60 12.81 -9.35 -6.69
CA LYS A 60 12.96 -8.03 -7.32
C LYS A 60 13.26 -7.00 -6.25
N LYS A 61 14.20 -6.11 -6.54
CA LYS A 61 14.48 -4.93 -5.73
C LYS A 61 13.95 -3.68 -6.42
N LEU A 62 13.42 -2.74 -5.65
CA LEU A 62 12.84 -1.49 -6.11
C LEU A 62 13.68 -0.33 -5.57
N LYS A 63 13.87 0.70 -6.39
CA LYS A 63 14.42 2.00 -5.95
C LYS A 63 13.32 2.97 -5.55
N VAL A 64 13.68 3.99 -4.78
CA VAL A 64 12.77 5.10 -4.41
C VAL A 64 12.13 5.73 -5.65
N GLU A 65 12.90 5.91 -6.72
CA GLU A 65 12.43 6.48 -7.99
C GLU A 65 11.33 5.66 -8.66
N GLU A 66 11.31 4.34 -8.45
CA GLU A 66 10.24 3.45 -8.91
C GLU A 66 9.05 3.43 -7.94
N PHE A 67 9.30 3.65 -6.65
CA PHE A 67 8.27 3.66 -5.62
C PHE A 67 7.37 4.91 -5.67
N LEU A 68 7.95 6.09 -5.89
CA LEU A 68 7.21 7.36 -5.94
C LEU A 68 6.05 7.37 -6.98
N PRO A 69 6.23 6.95 -8.25
CA PRO A 69 5.12 6.91 -9.19
C PRO A 69 4.05 5.89 -8.79
N ILE A 70 4.44 4.74 -8.19
CA ILE A 70 3.51 3.73 -7.67
C ILE A 70 2.63 4.34 -6.56
N PHE A 71 3.26 5.02 -5.60
CA PHE A 71 2.56 5.71 -4.52
C PHE A 71 1.62 6.79 -5.05
N GLY A 72 2.06 7.61 -6.01
CA GLY A 72 1.24 8.65 -6.62
C GLY A 72 0.05 8.10 -7.43
N GLN A 73 0.18 6.92 -8.03
CA GLN A 73 -0.91 6.25 -8.72
C GLN A 73 -1.97 5.75 -7.73
N LEU A 74 -1.55 5.03 -6.68
CA LEU A 74 -2.47 4.47 -5.68
C LEU A 74 -3.14 5.55 -4.83
N LYS A 75 -2.47 6.67 -4.57
CA LYS A 75 -3.08 7.80 -3.86
C LYS A 75 -4.26 8.41 -4.62
N LYS A 76 -4.30 8.28 -5.95
CA LYS A 76 -5.43 8.72 -6.79
C LYS A 76 -6.52 7.67 -6.89
N ASP A 77 -6.22 6.42 -6.54
CA ASP A 77 -7.19 5.35 -6.59
C ASP A 77 -8.25 5.60 -5.53
N LYS A 78 -9.51 5.69 -5.96
CA LYS A 78 -10.65 5.94 -5.08
C LYS A 78 -11.32 4.63 -4.65
N ASP A 79 -10.97 3.52 -5.29
CA ASP A 79 -11.56 2.22 -5.06
C ASP A 79 -10.69 1.41 -4.08
N VAL A 80 -10.57 1.93 -2.86
CA VAL A 80 -9.75 1.35 -1.78
C VAL A 80 -10.59 0.75 -0.64
N GLY A 81 -11.91 0.70 -0.83
CA GLY A 81 -12.89 0.33 0.20
C GLY A 81 -12.96 1.37 1.33
N CYS A 82 -14.13 1.51 1.93
CA CYS A 82 -14.34 2.34 3.11
C CYS A 82 -14.95 1.54 4.26
N TYR A 83 -15.03 2.16 5.45
CA TYR A 83 -15.57 1.52 6.64
C TYR A 83 -16.99 0.97 6.41
N GLU A 84 -17.80 1.74 5.70
CA GLU A 84 -19.18 1.40 5.37
C GLU A 84 -19.28 0.12 4.52
N ASP A 85 -18.34 -0.10 3.59
CA ASP A 85 -18.30 -1.32 2.78
C ASP A 85 -18.10 -2.57 3.66
N PHE A 86 -17.21 -2.48 4.66
CA PHE A 86 -16.97 -3.58 5.59
C PHE A 86 -18.16 -3.81 6.52
N LEU A 87 -18.80 -2.74 6.99
CA LEU A 87 -19.98 -2.83 7.85
C LEU A 87 -21.15 -3.52 7.13
N GLU A 88 -21.45 -3.13 5.89
CA GLU A 88 -22.50 -3.77 5.09
C GLU A 88 -22.18 -5.25 4.81
N CYS A 89 -20.90 -5.58 4.55
CA CYS A 89 -20.48 -6.97 4.41
C CYS A 89 -20.71 -7.78 5.70
N MET A 90 -20.47 -7.20 6.87
CA MET A 90 -20.66 -7.87 8.16
C MET A 90 -22.12 -8.06 8.54
N LYS A 91 -23.01 -7.14 8.13
CA LYS A 91 -24.47 -7.28 8.33
C LYS A 91 -25.06 -8.53 7.68
N LEU A 92 -24.43 -9.07 6.63
CA LEU A 92 -24.85 -10.36 6.04
C LEU A 92 -24.75 -11.54 7.02
N TYR A 93 -23.91 -11.42 8.05
CA TYR A 93 -23.71 -12.43 9.09
C TYR A 93 -24.46 -12.10 10.39
N ASP A 94 -24.81 -10.83 10.62
CA ASP A 94 -25.61 -10.37 11.76
C ASP A 94 -27.10 -10.69 11.55
N LYS A 95 -27.49 -11.93 11.87
CA LYS A 95 -28.90 -12.37 11.76
C LYS A 95 -29.83 -11.71 12.78
N GLN A 96 -29.30 -11.13 13.86
CA GLN A 96 -30.10 -10.54 14.93
C GLN A 96 -30.16 -9.00 14.87
N GLU A 97 -29.44 -8.40 13.92
CA GLU A 97 -29.30 -6.95 13.75
C GLU A 97 -28.83 -6.25 15.04
N ASP A 98 -28.02 -6.95 15.85
CA ASP A 98 -27.53 -6.48 17.15
C ASP A 98 -26.09 -5.96 17.11
N GLY A 99 -25.49 -5.92 15.92
CA GLY A 99 -24.11 -5.51 15.68
C GLY A 99 -23.09 -6.59 16.02
N LYS A 100 -23.51 -7.86 16.19
CA LYS A 100 -22.62 -9.00 16.40
C LYS A 100 -22.65 -9.94 15.20
N MET A 101 -21.52 -10.59 14.96
CA MET A 101 -21.30 -11.58 13.90
C MET A 101 -21.14 -12.98 14.48
#